data_AF-A0A948X6Z5-F1
#
_entry.id   AF-A0A948X6Z5-F1
#
_cell.length_a   1.000
_cell.length_b   1.000
_cell.length_c   1.000
_cell.angle_alpha   90.00
_cell.angle_beta   90.00
_cell.angle_gamma   90.00
#
_symmetry.space_group_name_H-M   'P 1'
#
loop_
_entity.id
_entity.type
_entity.pdbx_description
1 polymer ?
#
loop_
_entity_poly.entity_id
_entity_poly.type
_entity_poly.pdbx_seq_one_letter_code
_entity_poly.pdbx_strand_id
1 'polypeptide(L)'
;MNNVKPDPYKPCPCGSGRKYKFCCRALEQVVSDEHPLVLLKKSAQYPLARCVVNDGWQEQGMANVFVVRQLTNGKFLCGVYLVDVLCLGVKDAFFNANLSATAIDTMLNATGMPVVAIDYEDARSLILGSIEFASRHGYKPHRDWETAMPVVEPDKPFNPKFEFGHQGQAIHISGLG
;
A
#
# COMPACT_ATOMS: atom_id res chain seq x y z
N MET A 1 -21.43 -36.54 -13.05
CA MET A 1 -21.53 -36.84 -11.61
C MET A 1 -21.92 -35.55 -10.92
N ASN A 2 -23.11 -35.50 -10.30
CA ASN A 2 -23.68 -34.28 -9.74
C ASN A 2 -22.84 -33.79 -8.56
N ASN A 3 -22.17 -32.65 -8.72
CA ASN A 3 -21.37 -32.04 -7.67
C ASN A 3 -22.31 -31.31 -6.69
N VAL A 4 -22.96 -32.08 -5.81
CA VAL A 4 -23.84 -31.54 -4.77
C VAL A 4 -22.97 -30.78 -3.79
N LYS A 5 -23.08 -29.45 -3.79
CA LYS A 5 -22.32 -28.59 -2.88
C LYS A 5 -22.68 -28.96 -1.43
N PRO A 6 -21.69 -29.13 -0.52
CA PRO A 6 -21.98 -29.52 0.86
C PRO A 6 -22.84 -28.47 1.58
N ASP A 7 -23.77 -28.92 2.43
CA ASP A 7 -24.59 -28.02 3.24
C ASP A 7 -23.69 -27.20 4.20
N PRO A 8 -23.74 -25.86 4.15
CA PRO A 8 -22.91 -24.96 4.95
C PRO A 8 -22.99 -25.17 6.47
N TYR A 9 -24.10 -25.71 6.97
CA TYR A 9 -24.35 -25.90 8.39
C TYR A 9 -24.03 -27.32 8.89
N LYS A 10 -23.68 -28.24 7.98
CA LYS A 10 -23.23 -29.61 8.31
C LYS A 10 -21.72 -29.65 8.60
N PRO A 11 -21.24 -30.70 9.31
CA PRO A 11 -19.80 -30.93 9.49
C PRO A 11 -19.06 -31.00 8.16
N CYS A 12 -17.86 -30.42 8.12
CA CYS A 12 -17.06 -30.33 6.90
C CYS A 12 -16.61 -31.73 6.44
N PRO A 13 -16.70 -32.05 5.13
CA PRO A 13 -16.26 -33.34 4.60
C PRO A 13 -14.76 -33.63 4.79
N CYS A 14 -13.94 -32.61 5.06
CA CYS A 14 -12.50 -32.78 5.29
C CYS A 14 -12.15 -33.44 6.65
N GLY A 15 -13.14 -33.75 7.49
CA GLY A 15 -12.93 -34.44 8.76
C GLY A 15 -12.53 -33.51 9.93
N SER A 16 -12.55 -32.19 9.75
CA SER A 16 -12.14 -31.23 10.80
C SER A 16 -13.11 -31.12 11.99
N GLY A 17 -14.29 -31.72 11.92
CA GLY A 17 -15.35 -31.60 12.93
C GLY A 17 -16.06 -30.23 12.97
N ARG A 18 -15.58 -29.22 12.24
CA ARG A 18 -16.20 -27.89 12.15
C ARG A 18 -17.32 -27.85 11.11
N LYS A 19 -18.27 -26.91 11.24
CA LYS A 19 -19.30 -26.68 10.19
C LYS A 19 -18.65 -26.22 8.88
N TYR A 20 -19.14 -26.68 7.73
CA TYR A 20 -18.56 -26.41 6.41
C TYR A 20 -18.38 -24.90 6.14
N LYS A 21 -19.36 -24.06 6.52
CA LYS A 21 -19.29 -22.58 6.41
C LYS A 21 -18.17 -21.90 7.20
N PHE A 22 -17.62 -22.57 8.20
CA PHE A 22 -16.52 -22.09 9.04
C PHE A 22 -15.25 -22.92 8.83
N CYS A 23 -15.23 -23.75 7.79
CA CYS A 23 -14.10 -24.60 7.42
C CYS A 23 -13.77 -24.37 5.94
N CYS A 24 -13.95 -25.36 5.07
CA CYS A 24 -13.55 -25.24 3.66
C CYS A 24 -14.35 -24.18 2.89
N ARG A 25 -15.61 -23.91 3.24
CA ARG A 25 -16.40 -22.86 2.56
C ARG A 25 -16.03 -21.44 2.95
N ALA A 26 -15.44 -21.23 4.14
CA ALA A 26 -14.86 -19.94 4.51
C ALA A 26 -13.64 -19.60 3.63
N LEU A 27 -12.96 -20.64 3.11
CA LEU A 27 -11.85 -20.50 2.18
C LEU A 27 -12.34 -20.23 0.73
N GLU A 28 -13.60 -20.53 0.41
CA GLU A 28 -14.18 -20.36 -0.93
C GLU A 28 -14.69 -18.93 -1.22
N GLN A 29 -14.57 -17.97 -0.31
CA GLN A 29 -15.12 -16.60 -0.47
C GLN A 29 -14.10 -15.49 -0.76
N VAL A 30 -12.82 -15.80 -1.01
CA VAL A 30 -11.84 -14.79 -1.42
C VAL A 30 -11.20 -15.20 -2.74
N VAL A 31 -11.55 -14.49 -3.80
CA VAL A 31 -10.98 -14.66 -5.15
C VAL A 31 -9.52 -14.19 -5.14
N SER A 32 -8.61 -15.02 -4.65
CA SER A 32 -7.27 -15.39 -5.14
C SER A 32 -6.59 -16.23 -4.06
N ASP A 33 -6.10 -17.41 -4.43
CA ASP A 33 -5.50 -18.39 -3.51
C ASP A 33 -4.11 -17.99 -2.96
N GLU A 34 -3.57 -16.83 -3.35
CA GLU A 34 -2.24 -16.39 -2.91
C GLU A 34 -2.32 -15.52 -1.64
N HIS A 35 -1.56 -15.92 -0.61
CA HIS A 35 -1.38 -15.15 0.61
C HIS A 35 -0.91 -13.71 0.30
N PRO A 36 -1.37 -12.65 1.00
CA PRO A 36 -1.03 -11.26 0.68
C PRO A 36 0.46 -10.97 0.52
N LEU A 37 1.31 -11.60 1.34
CA LEU A 37 2.77 -11.46 1.21
C LEU A 37 3.35 -12.05 -0.09
N VAL A 38 2.71 -13.07 -0.66
CA VAL A 38 3.11 -13.62 -1.98
C VAL A 38 2.77 -12.62 -3.08
N LEU A 39 1.57 -12.02 -3.01
CA LEU A 39 1.14 -10.96 -3.92
C LEU A 39 2.09 -9.75 -3.83
N LEU A 40 2.46 -9.33 -2.61
CA LEU A 40 3.39 -8.23 -2.39
C LEU A 40 4.76 -8.50 -3.03
N LYS A 41 5.33 -9.70 -2.84
CA LYS A 41 6.63 -10.07 -3.44
C LYS A 41 6.63 -9.99 -4.96
N LYS A 42 5.48 -10.20 -5.60
CA LYS A 42 5.30 -10.11 -7.06
C LYS A 42 4.76 -8.75 -7.50
N SER A 43 4.61 -7.78 -6.60
CA SER A 43 3.89 -6.53 -6.89
C SER A 43 4.40 -5.81 -8.14
N ALA A 44 5.72 -5.75 -8.34
CA ALA A 44 6.37 -5.19 -9.53
C ALA A 44 5.89 -5.77 -10.88
N GLN A 45 5.41 -7.01 -10.89
CA GLN A 45 4.93 -7.72 -12.09
C GLN A 45 3.50 -7.34 -12.45
N TYR A 46 2.74 -6.76 -11.52
CA TYR A 46 1.37 -6.36 -11.75
C TYR A 46 1.31 -4.99 -12.44
N PRO A 47 0.44 -4.81 -13.45
CA PRO A 47 0.24 -3.53 -14.09
C PRO A 47 -0.11 -2.45 -13.08
N LEU A 48 0.47 -1.26 -13.28
CA LEU A 48 0.08 -0.09 -12.52
C LEU A 48 -1.35 0.31 -12.90
N ALA A 49 -2.22 0.48 -11.89
CA ALA A 49 -3.58 0.92 -12.08
C ALA A 49 -3.71 2.44 -11.93
N ARG A 50 -3.22 2.98 -10.79
CA ARG A 50 -3.17 4.43 -10.53
C ARG A 50 -2.25 4.75 -9.35
N CYS A 51 -1.76 5.98 -9.33
CA CYS A 51 -1.12 6.58 -8.15
C CYS A 51 -1.88 7.85 -7.77
N VAL A 52 -2.04 8.08 -6.47
CA VAL A 52 -2.66 9.31 -5.95
C VAL A 52 -1.92 9.79 -4.71
N VAL A 53 -2.01 11.09 -4.44
CA VAL A 53 -1.47 11.76 -3.25
C VAL A 53 -2.51 12.74 -2.70
N ASN A 54 -2.49 13.05 -1.40
CA ASN A 54 -3.34 14.14 -0.87
C ASN A 54 -2.96 15.48 -1.51
N ASP A 55 -3.97 16.32 -1.74
CA ASP A 55 -3.77 17.67 -2.26
C ASP A 55 -3.04 18.58 -1.26
N GLY A 56 -2.25 19.53 -1.77
CA GLY A 56 -1.48 20.49 -0.95
C GLY A 56 -0.38 19.87 -0.08
N TRP A 57 0.11 18.67 -0.40
CA TRP A 57 1.12 17.97 0.39
C TRP A 57 2.46 18.72 0.48
N GLN A 58 2.80 19.53 -0.53
CA GLN A 58 4.04 20.30 -0.60
C GLN A 58 4.05 21.42 0.44
N GLU A 59 2.93 22.11 0.60
CA GLU A 59 2.74 23.20 1.55
C GLU A 59 2.56 22.67 2.98
N GLN A 60 1.87 21.53 3.12
CA GLN A 60 1.58 20.92 4.43
C GLN A 60 2.79 20.20 5.03
N GLY A 61 3.79 19.86 4.22
CA GLY A 61 4.96 19.11 4.68
C GLY A 61 4.70 17.62 4.91
N MET A 62 3.52 17.11 4.51
CA MET A 62 3.10 15.72 4.72
C MET A 62 2.34 15.19 3.50
N ALA A 63 2.77 14.05 2.98
CA ALA A 63 2.17 13.40 1.83
C ALA A 63 1.70 11.97 2.15
N ASN A 64 0.42 11.69 1.93
CA ASN A 64 -0.19 10.37 1.89
C ASN A 64 -0.22 9.88 0.45
N VAL A 65 0.74 9.01 0.09
CA VAL A 65 0.90 8.49 -1.27
C VAL A 65 0.31 7.08 -1.35
N PHE A 66 -0.51 6.83 -2.37
CA PHE A 66 -1.11 5.54 -2.66
C PHE A 66 -0.65 5.05 -4.03
N VAL A 67 -0.10 3.84 -4.08
CA VAL A 67 0.35 3.19 -5.32
C VAL A 67 -0.46 1.92 -5.52
N VAL A 68 -1.32 1.93 -6.53
CA VAL A 68 -2.28 0.85 -6.80
C VAL A 68 -1.87 0.06 -8.03
N ARG A 69 -1.78 -1.26 -7.88
CA ARG A 69 -1.52 -2.22 -8.96
C ARG A 69 -2.68 -3.20 -9.11
N GLN A 70 -2.96 -3.60 -10.35
CA GLN A 70 -4.05 -4.52 -10.65
C GLN A 70 -3.54 -5.97 -10.68
N LEU A 71 -4.10 -6.80 -9.82
CA LEU A 71 -3.83 -8.24 -9.75
C LEU A 71 -4.48 -8.97 -10.93
N THR A 72 -3.98 -10.16 -11.26
CA THR A 72 -4.45 -10.96 -12.41
C THR A 72 -5.92 -11.39 -12.32
N ASN A 73 -6.48 -11.42 -11.11
CA ASN A 73 -7.89 -11.69 -10.81
C ASN A 73 -8.80 -10.45 -10.95
N GLY A 74 -8.27 -9.30 -11.39
CA GLY A 74 -8.99 -8.03 -11.49
C GLY A 74 -9.20 -7.29 -10.15
N LYS A 75 -8.67 -7.81 -9.04
CA LYS A 75 -8.60 -7.10 -7.75
C LYS A 75 -7.36 -6.20 -7.71
N PHE A 76 -7.16 -5.49 -6.61
CA PHE A 76 -6.06 -4.54 -6.46
C PHE A 76 -5.17 -4.85 -5.26
N LEU A 77 -3.90 -4.50 -5.42
CA LEU A 77 -2.93 -4.31 -4.35
C LEU A 77 -2.60 -2.83 -4.24
N CYS A 78 -2.65 -2.29 -3.04
CA CYS A 78 -2.37 -0.88 -2.75
C CYS A 78 -1.24 -0.80 -1.73
N GLY A 79 -0.14 -0.12 -2.08
CA GLY A 79 0.86 0.35 -1.11
C GLY A 79 0.51 1.76 -0.66
N VAL A 80 0.57 2.01 0.64
CA VAL A 80 0.23 3.30 1.28
C VAL A 80 1.47 3.79 2.02
N TYR A 81 1.80 5.07 1.85
CA TYR A 81 3.00 5.68 2.41
C TYR A 81 2.67 7.05 2.99
N LEU A 82 2.97 7.24 4.28
CA LEU A 82 2.96 8.55 4.92
C LEU A 82 4.38 9.11 4.89
N VAL A 83 4.56 10.20 4.13
CA VAL A 83 5.85 10.83 3.85
C VAL A 83 5.91 12.20 4.50
N ASP A 84 6.86 12.38 5.40
CA ASP A 84 7.26 13.68 5.93
C ASP A 84 8.31 14.28 4.99
N VAL A 85 7.92 15.31 4.24
CA VAL A 85 8.78 15.93 3.23
C VAL A 85 9.72 16.98 3.84
N LEU A 86 9.58 17.27 5.14
CA LEU A 86 10.37 18.29 5.83
C LEU A 86 11.59 17.70 6.53
N CYS A 87 11.54 16.44 6.97
CA CYS A 87 12.60 15.87 7.81
C CYS A 87 12.69 14.35 7.74
N LEU A 88 11.65 13.65 8.18
CA LEU A 88 11.76 12.24 8.59
C LEU A 88 11.68 11.24 7.42
N GLY A 89 11.28 11.68 6.23
CA GLY A 89 11.00 10.77 5.12
C GLY A 89 9.76 9.92 5.39
N VAL A 90 9.79 8.63 5.03
CA VAL A 90 8.66 7.72 5.26
C VAL A 90 8.46 7.46 6.76
N LYS A 91 7.34 7.95 7.30
CA LYS A 91 6.94 7.80 8.72
C LYS A 91 6.05 6.59 8.99
N ASP A 92 5.30 6.15 7.99
CA ASP A 92 4.47 4.95 8.07
C ASP A 92 4.31 4.38 6.65
N ALA A 93 4.22 3.06 6.54
CA ALA A 93 3.93 2.39 5.29
C ALA A 93 3.24 1.04 5.53
N PHE A 94 2.24 0.73 4.72
CA PHE A 94 1.58 -0.57 4.75
C PHE A 94 1.01 -0.92 3.38
N PHE A 95 0.52 -2.15 3.24
CA PHE A 95 -0.16 -2.56 2.02
C PHE A 95 -1.45 -3.33 2.31
N ASN A 96 -2.36 -3.27 1.35
CA ASN A 96 -3.56 -4.08 1.33
C ASN A 96 -3.67 -4.77 -0.03
N ALA A 97 -4.08 -6.03 -0.05
CA ALA A 97 -4.24 -6.82 -1.26
C ALA A 97 -5.67 -7.36 -1.38
N ASN A 98 -6.03 -7.85 -2.57
CA ASN A 98 -7.36 -8.37 -2.90
C ASN A 98 -8.50 -7.36 -2.72
N LEU A 99 -8.18 -6.07 -2.90
CA LEU A 99 -9.15 -5.00 -2.80
C LEU A 99 -10.06 -4.97 -4.03
N SER A 100 -11.35 -4.69 -3.81
CA SER A 100 -12.25 -4.27 -4.90
C SER A 100 -12.00 -2.80 -5.26
N ALA A 101 -12.49 -2.36 -6.42
CA ALA A 101 -12.45 -0.95 -6.79
C ALA A 101 -13.11 -0.06 -5.70
N THR A 102 -14.31 -0.44 -5.23
CA THR A 102 -15.01 0.25 -4.14
C THR A 102 -14.21 0.33 -2.84
N ALA A 103 -13.44 -0.71 -2.51
CA ALA A 103 -12.59 -0.71 -1.33
C ALA A 103 -11.43 0.29 -1.47
N ILE A 104 -10.85 0.43 -2.68
CA ILE A 104 -9.86 1.49 -2.95
C ILE A 104 -10.53 2.85 -2.78
N ASP A 105 -11.68 3.09 -3.40
CA ASP A 105 -12.35 4.40 -3.32
C ASP A 105 -12.73 4.75 -1.87
N THR A 106 -13.18 3.77 -1.09
CA THR A 106 -13.48 3.94 0.33
C THR A 106 -12.22 4.29 1.13
N MET A 107 -11.09 3.64 0.84
CA MET A 107 -9.80 3.94 1.49
C MET A 107 -9.34 5.37 1.18
N LEU A 108 -9.44 5.81 -0.08
CA LEU A 108 -9.05 7.16 -0.48
C LEU A 108 -9.94 8.23 0.17
N ASN A 109 -11.26 7.99 0.22
CA ASN A 109 -12.21 8.90 0.85
C ASN A 109 -12.06 8.95 2.38
N ALA A 110 -11.60 7.87 3.01
CA ALA A 110 -11.39 7.80 4.46
C ALA A 110 -10.21 8.65 4.96
N THR A 111 -9.36 9.17 4.06
CA THR A 111 -8.25 10.07 4.42
C THR A 111 -8.72 11.42 4.97
N GLY A 112 -9.97 11.80 4.71
CA GLY A 112 -10.52 13.10 5.11
C GLY A 112 -9.95 14.30 4.34
N MET A 113 -9.10 14.07 3.33
CA MET A 113 -8.51 15.08 2.48
C MET A 113 -8.75 14.75 1.00
N PRO A 114 -8.92 15.77 0.12
CA PRO A 114 -8.93 15.54 -1.32
C PRO A 114 -7.63 14.86 -1.77
N VAL A 115 -7.74 13.94 -2.72
CA VAL A 115 -6.59 13.30 -3.36
C VAL A 115 -6.54 13.67 -4.84
N VAL A 116 -5.33 13.83 -5.35
CA VAL A 116 -5.03 14.15 -6.74
C VAL A 116 -4.20 13.03 -7.37
N ALA A 117 -4.30 12.87 -8.69
CA ALA A 117 -3.47 11.94 -9.42
C ALA A 117 -2.00 12.40 -9.41
N ILE A 118 -1.09 11.44 -9.35
CA ILE A 118 0.36 11.65 -9.48
C ILE A 118 0.91 10.55 -10.38
N ASP A 119 1.91 10.86 -11.21
CA ASP A 119 2.57 9.85 -12.02
C ASP A 119 3.37 8.89 -11.15
N TYR A 120 3.58 7.66 -11.63
CA TYR A 120 4.28 6.64 -10.84
C TYR A 120 5.72 7.03 -10.51
N GLU A 121 6.47 7.57 -11.48
CA GLU A 121 7.84 8.01 -11.25
C GLU A 121 7.92 9.22 -10.32
N ASP A 122 6.91 10.10 -10.35
CA ASP A 122 6.79 11.20 -9.39
C ASP A 122 6.48 10.66 -7.99
N ALA A 123 5.55 9.70 -7.85
CA ALA A 123 5.26 9.05 -6.58
C ALA A 123 6.51 8.36 -6.00
N ARG A 124 7.29 7.66 -6.85
CA ARG A 124 8.59 7.09 -6.47
C ARG A 124 9.57 8.17 -6.06
N SER A 125 9.69 9.26 -6.82
CA SER A 125 10.57 10.37 -6.47
C SER A 125 10.21 10.99 -5.13
N LEU A 126 8.93 11.11 -4.81
CA LEU A 126 8.47 11.63 -3.53
C LEU A 126 8.84 10.68 -2.40
N ILE A 127 8.52 9.39 -2.54
CA ILE A 127 8.78 8.38 -1.50
C ILE A 127 10.29 8.16 -1.32
N LEU A 128 10.99 7.73 -2.37
CA LEU A 128 12.40 7.35 -2.30
C LEU A 128 13.31 8.56 -2.09
N GLY A 129 13.00 9.69 -2.72
CA GLY A 129 13.74 10.94 -2.50
C GLY A 129 13.66 11.44 -1.06
N SER A 130 12.49 11.31 -0.41
CA SER A 130 12.35 11.68 1.00
C SER A 130 13.20 10.78 1.92
N ILE A 131 13.31 9.49 1.61
CA ILE A 131 14.15 8.55 2.34
C ILE A 131 15.63 8.91 2.18
N GLU A 132 16.07 9.20 0.95
CA GLU A 132 17.45 9.64 0.69
C GLU A 132 17.77 10.94 1.45
N PHE A 133 16.86 11.91 1.44
CA PHE A 133 17.01 13.16 2.15
C PHE A 133 17.13 12.95 3.67
N ALA A 134 16.20 12.19 4.24
CA ALA A 134 16.19 11.86 5.66
C ALA A 134 17.46 11.12 6.08
N SER A 135 17.95 10.20 5.23
CA SER A 135 19.18 9.44 5.47
C SER A 135 20.43 10.32 5.53
N ARG A 136 20.53 11.34 4.68
CA ARG A 136 21.63 12.34 4.74
C ARG A 136 21.66 13.11 6.06
N HIS A 137 20.52 13.18 6.76
CA HIS A 137 20.37 13.83 8.06
C HIS A 137 20.35 12.83 9.24
N GLY A 138 20.70 11.57 9.01
CA GLY A 138 20.82 10.55 10.05
C GLY A 138 19.53 9.84 10.44
N TYR A 139 18.43 10.07 9.71
CA TYR A 139 17.18 9.36 9.90
C TYR A 139 17.12 8.09 9.06
N LYS A 140 16.36 7.10 9.54
CA LYS A 140 16.00 5.89 8.79
C LYS A 140 14.50 5.91 8.54
N PRO A 141 14.01 5.34 7.43
CA PRO A 141 12.58 5.19 7.24
C PRO A 141 11.99 4.36 8.39
N HIS A 142 10.71 4.58 8.69
CA HIS A 142 10.00 3.79 9.69
C HIS A 142 10.09 2.29 9.36
N ARG A 143 10.13 1.42 10.38
CA ARG A 143 10.27 -0.03 10.20
C ARG A 143 9.21 -0.62 9.27
N ASP A 144 8.02 -0.01 9.24
CA ASP A 144 6.91 -0.49 8.43
C ASP A 144 7.13 -0.24 6.92
N TRP A 145 8.13 0.56 6.54
CA TRP A 145 8.64 0.67 5.18
C TRP A 145 8.86 -0.70 4.53
N GLU A 146 9.47 -1.65 5.25
CA GLU A 146 9.74 -3.01 4.75
C GLU A 146 8.46 -3.76 4.33
N THR A 147 7.30 -3.38 4.88
CA THR A 147 6.02 -4.04 4.62
C THR A 147 5.39 -3.62 3.30
N ALA A 148 5.76 -2.47 2.74
CA ALA A 148 5.15 -1.93 1.53
C ALA A 148 6.16 -1.65 0.41
N MET A 149 7.46 -1.50 0.73
CA MET A 149 8.49 -1.09 -0.23
C MET A 149 8.47 -1.84 -1.57
N PRO A 150 8.19 -3.16 -1.68
CA PRO A 150 8.23 -3.85 -2.98
C PRO A 150 7.30 -3.22 -4.03
N VAL A 151 6.21 -2.55 -3.62
CA VAL A 151 5.23 -1.94 -4.54
C VAL A 151 5.84 -0.81 -5.36
N VAL A 152 6.82 -0.10 -4.79
CA VAL A 152 7.53 1.03 -5.42
C VAL A 152 8.91 0.65 -5.95
N GLU A 153 9.27 -0.64 -5.90
CA GLU A 153 10.48 -1.20 -6.51
C GLU A 153 11.75 -0.39 -6.15
N PRO A 154 12.10 -0.28 -4.86
CA PRO A 154 13.10 0.66 -4.34
C PRO A 154 14.51 0.42 -4.88
N ASP A 155 14.80 -0.81 -5.33
CA ASP A 155 16.08 -1.19 -5.90
C ASP A 155 16.27 -0.69 -7.35
N LYS A 156 15.19 -0.23 -7.99
CA LYS A 156 15.29 0.37 -9.33
C LYS A 156 15.68 1.86 -9.21
N PRO A 157 16.57 2.36 -10.10
CA PRO A 157 16.82 3.79 -10.21
C PRO A 157 15.51 4.55 -10.41
N PHE A 158 15.43 5.72 -9.80
CA PHE A 158 14.34 6.68 -10.00
C PHE A 158 14.94 8.04 -10.35
N ASN A 159 14.14 8.92 -10.93
CA ASN A 159 14.57 10.27 -11.25
C ASN A 159 14.13 11.23 -10.13
N PRO A 160 15.06 11.82 -9.35
CA PRO A 160 14.69 12.81 -8.34
C PRO A 160 14.07 14.05 -8.99
N LYS A 161 12.87 14.42 -8.53
CA LYS A 161 12.08 15.56 -9.03
C LYS A 161 11.77 16.59 -7.96
N PHE A 162 11.59 16.15 -6.71
CA PHE A 162 11.15 17.01 -5.61
C PHE A 162 12.30 17.39 -4.68
N GLU A 163 12.19 18.57 -4.10
CA GLU A 163 13.04 19.04 -3.01
C GLU A 163 12.40 18.73 -1.66
N PHE A 164 13.24 18.50 -0.65
CA PHE A 164 12.84 18.11 0.69
C PHE A 164 13.49 19.03 1.72
N GLY A 165 12.85 19.17 2.88
CA GLY A 165 13.21 20.14 3.89
C GLY A 165 12.85 21.57 3.49
N HIS A 166 13.38 22.53 4.24
CA HIS A 166 13.26 23.94 3.93
C HIS A 166 14.65 24.45 3.55
N GLN A 167 14.79 24.93 2.31
CA GLN A 167 16.10 25.33 1.75
C GLN A 167 17.15 24.21 1.88
N GLY A 168 16.72 22.95 1.71
CA GLY A 168 17.58 21.77 1.81
C GLY A 168 17.98 21.38 3.24
N GLN A 169 17.46 22.07 4.27
CA GLN A 169 17.69 21.70 5.68
C GLN A 169 16.46 20.99 6.25
N ALA A 170 16.71 19.92 7.00
CA ALA A 170 15.66 19.18 7.69
C ALA A 170 15.00 20.07 8.76
N ILE A 171 13.69 20.29 8.67
CA ILE A 171 12.90 20.99 9.70
C ILE A 171 12.11 19.95 10.49
N HIS A 172 12.49 19.75 11.75
CA HIS A 172 11.71 18.95 12.66
C HIS A 172 10.60 19.80 13.30
N ILE A 173 9.36 19.60 12.86
CA ILE A 173 8.19 20.20 13.53
C ILE A 173 7.79 19.29 14.69
N SER A 174 8.13 19.70 15.92
CA SER A 174 7.75 18.98 17.14
C SER A 174 6.31 19.33 17.55
N GLY A 175 5.36 18.38 17.40
CA GLY A 175 3.99 18.42 17.98
C GLY A 175 2.90 17.92 17.01
N LEU A 176 1.85 17.17 17.37
CA LEU A 176 1.46 16.50 18.61
C LEU A 176 1.63 14.98 18.46
N GLY A 177 2.06 14.31 19.53
CA GLY A 177 1.90 12.86 19.68
C GLY A 177 0.45 12.49 20.00
#